data_AF-W6YAE9-F1
#
_entry.id   AF-W6YAE9-F1
#
_cell.length_a   1.000
_cell.length_b   1.000
_cell.length_c   1.000
_cell.angle_alpha   90.00
_cell.angle_beta   90.00
_cell.angle_gamma   90.00
#
_symmetry.space_group_name_H-M   'P 1'
#
loop_
_entity.id
_entity.type
_entity.pdbx_description
1 polymer ?
#
loop_
_entity_poly.entity_id
_entity_poly.type
_entity_poly.pdbx_seq_one_letter_code
_entity_poly.pdbx_strand_id
1 'polypeptide(L)'
;MDNVASGTSRPKLYFHTTQTSFASRLLGQLASLVKAINELENDFPEDAEVPAESELETGLNFGELSKVLKGYLYYFNLAPGKAVPKIKLFVPTRYYGGNDPVLGRPLTGWMEANGRGSPCNGYPGMLESLAGHLTLDQGKGLQTYVSCLFKEGELDIATYLGAEAFHPGRLASTVGPWLTKSPTLRLEYWY
;
A
#
# COMPACT_ATOMS: atom_id res chain seq x y z
N MET A 1 -9.84 -16.82 0.32
CA MET A 1 -11.23 -17.25 0.58
C MET A 1 -11.67 -16.70 1.92
N ASP A 2 -12.97 -16.43 2.10
CA ASP A 2 -13.51 -16.10 3.42
C ASP A 2 -13.76 -17.39 4.21
N ASN A 3 -13.37 -17.43 5.49
CA ASN A 3 -13.56 -18.59 6.37
C ASN A 3 -14.98 -18.57 6.97
N VAL A 4 -15.97 -18.80 6.12
CA VAL A 4 -17.40 -18.80 6.43
C VAL A 4 -18.09 -19.93 5.66
N ALA A 5 -19.38 -20.16 5.91
CA ALA A 5 -20.16 -21.16 5.18
C ALA A 5 -20.07 -20.97 3.66
N SER A 6 -20.03 -22.07 2.90
CA SER A 6 -19.73 -22.06 1.46
C SER A 6 -20.63 -21.13 0.63
N GLY A 7 -21.94 -21.09 0.93
CA GLY A 7 -22.91 -20.20 0.26
C GLY A 7 -22.67 -18.70 0.49
N THR A 8 -21.79 -18.36 1.42
CA THR A 8 -21.40 -16.97 1.77
C THR A 8 -19.93 -16.68 1.52
N SER A 9 -19.12 -17.71 1.27
CA SER A 9 -17.69 -17.54 1.02
C SER A 9 -17.46 -16.85 -0.31
N ARG A 10 -16.51 -15.93 -0.33
CA ARG A 10 -16.14 -15.18 -1.53
C ARG A 10 -14.72 -15.54 -1.92
N PRO A 11 -14.53 -16.26 -3.04
CA PRO A 11 -13.23 -16.41 -3.64
C PRO A 11 -12.63 -15.06 -4.01
N LYS A 12 -11.33 -14.94 -3.74
CA LYS A 12 -10.53 -13.74 -3.95
C LYS A 12 -9.35 -14.15 -4.82
N LEU A 13 -9.30 -13.65 -6.04
CA LEU A 13 -8.22 -13.90 -6.98
C LEU A 13 -7.34 -12.67 -7.07
N TYR A 14 -6.03 -12.87 -7.06
CA TYR A 14 -5.02 -11.82 -7.06
C TYR A 14 -4.15 -11.98 -8.30
N PHE A 15 -4.03 -10.91 -9.07
CA PHE A 15 -3.21 -10.87 -10.28
C PHE A 15 -2.29 -9.67 -10.19
N HIS A 16 -1.01 -9.88 -10.50
CA HIS A 16 -0.04 -8.81 -10.61
C HIS A 16 0.25 -8.50 -12.07
N THR A 17 0.41 -7.22 -12.37
CA THR A 17 1.00 -6.80 -13.63
C THR A 17 2.50 -6.61 -13.46
N THR A 18 3.26 -6.84 -14.52
CA THR A 18 4.71 -6.56 -14.56
C THR A 18 5.01 -5.17 -15.13
N GLN A 19 3.98 -4.53 -15.72
CA GLN A 19 3.99 -3.16 -16.21
C GLN A 19 2.85 -2.39 -15.55
N THR A 20 3.09 -1.13 -15.27
CA THR A 20 2.18 -0.20 -14.62
C THR A 20 1.89 0.96 -15.52
N SER A 21 0.95 0.73 -16.44
CA SER A 21 0.21 1.79 -17.10
C SER A 21 -1.24 1.73 -16.65
N PHE A 22 -1.99 2.79 -16.96
CA PHE A 22 -3.41 2.90 -16.65
C PHE A 22 -4.26 2.88 -17.91
N ALA A 23 -3.72 2.43 -19.05
CA ALA A 23 -4.36 2.42 -20.37
C ALA A 23 -5.66 1.59 -20.46
N SER A 24 -6.02 0.88 -19.40
CA SER A 24 -7.39 0.38 -19.23
C SER A 24 -8.34 1.58 -19.12
N ARG A 25 -9.57 1.50 -19.65
CA ARG A 25 -10.63 2.52 -19.48
C ARG A 25 -11.04 2.70 -18.01
N LEU A 26 -10.11 3.13 -17.16
CA LEU A 26 -10.37 3.47 -15.77
C LEU A 26 -11.27 4.69 -15.79
N LEU A 27 -12.32 4.64 -14.97
CA LEU A 27 -13.18 5.81 -14.75
C LEU A 27 -12.27 6.98 -14.35
N GLY A 28 -12.45 8.17 -14.92
CA GLY A 28 -11.50 9.29 -14.78
C GLY A 28 -11.11 9.63 -13.33
N GLN A 29 -11.99 9.36 -12.36
CA GLN A 29 -11.68 9.46 -10.94
C GLN A 29 -10.55 8.53 -10.49
N LEU A 30 -10.54 7.27 -10.93
CA LEU A 30 -9.49 6.32 -10.59
C LEU A 30 -8.16 6.72 -11.21
N ALA A 31 -8.14 7.16 -12.46
CA ALA A 31 -6.93 7.69 -13.09
C ALA A 31 -6.38 8.90 -12.33
N SER A 32 -7.24 9.85 -11.93
CA SER A 32 -6.82 11.01 -11.14
C SER A 32 -6.28 10.64 -9.75
N LEU A 33 -6.90 9.66 -9.06
CA LEU A 33 -6.45 9.17 -7.76
C LEU A 33 -5.07 8.53 -7.88
N VAL A 34 -4.92 7.69 -8.88
CA VAL A 34 -3.67 7.02 -9.21
C VAL A 34 -2.54 8.02 -9.48
N LYS A 35 -2.83 9.08 -10.25
CA LYS A 35 -1.86 10.14 -10.55
C LYS A 35 -1.46 10.84 -9.26
N ALA A 36 -2.43 11.15 -8.39
CA ALA A 36 -2.14 11.74 -7.09
C ALA A 36 -1.28 10.81 -6.20
N ILE A 37 -1.59 9.52 -6.11
CA ILE A 37 -0.85 8.56 -5.27
C ILE A 37 0.61 8.41 -5.73
N ASN A 38 0.85 8.41 -7.04
CA ASN A 38 2.19 8.26 -7.62
C ASN A 38 2.85 9.60 -7.96
N GLU A 39 2.27 10.73 -7.52
CA GLU A 39 2.80 12.08 -7.77
C GLU A 39 3.03 12.43 -9.26
N LEU A 40 2.17 11.88 -10.12
CA LEU A 40 2.25 12.12 -11.55
C LEU A 40 1.58 13.43 -11.93
N GLU A 41 2.12 14.06 -12.97
CA GLU A 41 1.51 15.23 -13.59
C GLU A 41 0.12 14.90 -14.18
N ASN A 42 -0.77 15.91 -14.22
CA ASN A 42 -2.15 15.70 -14.68
C ASN A 42 -2.23 15.23 -16.14
N ASP A 43 -1.28 15.64 -16.98
CA ASP A 43 -1.15 15.27 -18.38
C ASP A 43 -0.26 14.05 -18.61
N PHE A 44 0.20 13.38 -17.54
CA PHE A 44 0.96 12.14 -17.67
C PHE A 44 0.18 11.12 -18.52
N PRO A 45 0.81 10.54 -19.58
CA PRO A 45 0.14 9.63 -20.50
C PRO A 45 -0.38 8.38 -19.80
N GLU A 46 -1.61 7.96 -20.11
CA GLU A 46 -2.23 6.79 -19.46
C GLU A 46 -1.56 5.47 -19.86
N ASP A 47 -0.91 5.42 -21.02
CA ASP A 47 -0.21 4.25 -21.55
C ASP A 47 1.28 4.20 -21.21
N ALA A 48 1.82 5.26 -20.61
CA ALA A 48 3.19 5.27 -20.14
C ALA A 48 3.36 4.45 -18.85
N GLU A 49 4.52 3.84 -18.70
CA GLU A 49 4.93 3.17 -17.48
C GLU A 49 5.16 4.21 -16.36
N VAL A 50 4.57 3.98 -15.20
CA VAL A 50 4.79 4.84 -14.03
C VAL A 50 6.25 4.76 -13.59
N PRO A 51 6.95 5.91 -13.45
CA PRO A 51 8.33 5.93 -12.99
C PRO A 51 8.42 5.46 -11.54
N ALA A 52 9.35 4.55 -11.25
CA ALA A 52 9.67 4.17 -9.89
C ALA A 52 10.64 5.18 -9.28
N GLU A 53 10.29 5.75 -8.13
CA GLU A 53 11.18 6.63 -7.35
C GLU A 53 12.32 5.85 -6.69
N SER A 54 12.16 4.55 -6.50
CA SER A 54 13.23 3.75 -5.90
C SER A 54 13.15 2.27 -6.25
N GLU A 55 14.31 1.60 -6.20
CA GLU A 55 14.32 0.15 -6.13
C GLU A 55 13.65 -0.32 -4.83
N LEU A 56 12.92 -1.44 -4.92
CA LEU A 56 12.26 -2.05 -3.78
C LEU A 56 13.34 -2.60 -2.85
N GLU A 57 13.81 -1.78 -1.90
CA GLU A 57 14.80 -2.19 -0.91
C GLU A 57 14.17 -3.22 0.02
N THR A 58 14.46 -4.49 -0.25
CA THR A 58 14.09 -5.59 0.61
C THR A 58 15.38 -6.22 1.11
N GLY A 59 15.52 -6.31 2.44
CA GLY A 59 16.60 -7.09 3.06
C GLY A 59 16.44 -8.61 2.86
N LEU A 60 15.44 -9.04 2.12
CA LEU A 60 15.06 -10.43 1.88
C LEU A 60 15.12 -10.68 0.38
N ASN A 61 15.83 -11.74 -0.03
CA ASN A 61 15.83 -12.18 -1.42
C ASN A 61 14.50 -12.86 -1.73
N PHE A 62 13.58 -12.10 -2.31
CA PHE A 62 12.27 -12.60 -2.74
C PHE A 62 12.31 -13.27 -4.14
N GLY A 63 13.48 -13.41 -4.79
CA GLY A 63 13.57 -13.97 -6.13
C GLY A 63 12.68 -13.22 -7.12
N GLU A 64 11.92 -13.94 -7.94
CA GLU A 64 10.99 -13.35 -8.93
C GLU A 64 9.84 -12.55 -8.30
N LEU A 65 9.52 -12.79 -7.03
CA LEU A 65 8.48 -12.04 -6.32
C LEU A 65 8.84 -10.56 -6.18
N SER A 66 10.14 -10.21 -6.19
CA SER A 66 10.57 -8.81 -6.23
C SER A 66 10.05 -8.08 -7.48
N LYS A 67 10.01 -8.75 -8.65
CA LYS A 67 9.47 -8.19 -9.90
C LYS A 67 7.96 -8.07 -9.85
N VAL A 68 7.30 -9.04 -9.21
CA VAL A 68 5.84 -9.07 -9.03
C VAL A 68 5.36 -7.94 -8.12
N LEU A 69 6.13 -7.61 -7.09
CA LEU A 69 5.81 -6.53 -6.13
C LEU A 69 5.94 -5.12 -6.71
N LYS A 70 6.59 -4.97 -7.87
CA LYS A 70 6.77 -3.67 -8.53
C LYS A 70 5.46 -3.17 -9.14
N GLY A 71 4.70 -4.05 -9.80
CA GLY A 71 3.51 -3.63 -10.52
C GLY A 71 2.21 -3.65 -9.72
N TYR A 72 1.12 -3.23 -10.37
CA TYR A 72 -0.18 -3.18 -9.74
C TYR A 72 -0.74 -4.55 -9.44
N LEU A 73 -1.39 -4.64 -8.28
CA LEU A 73 -2.12 -5.82 -7.87
C LEU A 73 -3.61 -5.59 -8.07
N TYR A 74 -4.23 -6.48 -8.83
CA TYR A 74 -5.65 -6.53 -9.09
C TYR A 74 -6.28 -7.65 -8.29
N TYR A 75 -7.30 -7.31 -7.53
CA TYR A 75 -8.09 -8.21 -6.73
C TYR A 75 -9.47 -8.36 -7.33
N PHE A 76 -9.92 -9.60 -7.49
CA PHE A 76 -11.25 -9.94 -7.98
C PHE A 76 -12.00 -10.71 -6.89
N ASN A 77 -13.09 -10.10 -6.41
CA ASN A 77 -13.98 -10.71 -5.43
C ASN A 77 -15.18 -11.34 -6.11
N LEU A 78 -15.22 -12.68 -6.11
CA LEU A 78 -16.31 -13.47 -6.66
C LEU A 78 -17.38 -13.64 -5.59
N ALA A 79 -18.42 -12.82 -5.62
CA ALA A 79 -19.53 -12.93 -4.68
C ALA A 79 -20.61 -13.89 -5.23
N PRO A 80 -21.12 -14.84 -4.43
CA PRO A 80 -22.24 -15.69 -4.83
C PRO A 80 -23.43 -14.86 -5.35
N GLY A 81 -24.01 -15.28 -6.47
CA GLY A 81 -25.16 -14.61 -7.09
C GLY A 81 -24.86 -13.27 -7.77
N LYS A 82 -23.59 -12.87 -7.92
CA LYS A 82 -23.21 -11.68 -8.71
C LYS A 82 -22.70 -12.08 -10.09
N ALA A 83 -23.18 -11.37 -11.12
CA ALA A 83 -22.82 -11.63 -12.51
C ALA A 83 -21.38 -11.20 -12.85
N VAL A 84 -20.84 -10.21 -12.13
CA VAL A 84 -19.49 -9.68 -12.34
C VAL A 84 -18.73 -9.58 -11.01
N PRO A 85 -17.40 -9.78 -11.02
CA PRO A 85 -16.56 -9.60 -9.85
C PRO A 85 -16.53 -8.15 -9.41
N LYS A 86 -16.38 -7.91 -8.10
CA LYS A 86 -15.90 -6.60 -7.64
C LYS A 86 -14.37 -6.55 -7.81
N ILE A 87 -13.87 -5.45 -8.35
CA ILE A 87 -12.45 -5.25 -8.64
C ILE A 87 -11.86 -4.23 -7.66
N LYS A 88 -10.72 -4.55 -7.06
CA LYS A 88 -9.91 -3.63 -6.26
C LYS A 88 -8.51 -3.54 -6.86
N LEU A 89 -8.05 -2.33 -7.11
CA LEU A 89 -6.67 -2.02 -7.49
C LEU A 89 -5.84 -1.78 -6.22
N PHE A 90 -4.59 -2.21 -6.23
CA PHE A 90 -3.59 -1.92 -5.21
C PHE A 90 -2.37 -1.26 -5.87
N VAL A 91 -2.06 -0.04 -5.44
CA VAL A 91 -0.89 0.74 -5.83
C VAL A 91 0.21 0.52 -4.80
N PRO A 92 1.37 -0.09 -5.14
CA PRO A 92 2.47 -0.34 -4.21
C PRO A 92 3.24 0.95 -3.96
N THR A 93 2.76 1.75 -3.00
CA THR A 93 3.33 3.07 -2.68
C THR A 93 4.80 3.03 -2.28
N ARG A 94 5.28 1.92 -1.72
CA ARG A 94 6.70 1.76 -1.35
C ARG A 94 7.66 1.77 -2.56
N TYR A 95 7.17 1.39 -3.73
CA TYR A 95 7.97 1.31 -4.95
C TYR A 95 7.96 2.64 -5.71
N TYR A 96 6.79 3.31 -5.73
CA TYR A 96 6.58 4.53 -6.50
C TYR A 96 6.76 5.82 -5.72
N GLY A 97 6.62 5.82 -4.39
CA GLY A 97 6.74 7.02 -3.57
C GLY A 97 8.13 7.23 -3.00
N GLY A 98 8.55 8.50 -2.91
CA GLY A 98 9.83 8.87 -2.31
C GLY A 98 9.90 8.65 -0.80
N ASN A 99 8.86 9.04 -0.05
CA ASN A 99 8.72 8.81 1.40
C ASN A 99 7.26 8.90 1.87
N ASP A 100 6.98 8.49 3.10
CA ASP A 100 5.62 8.40 3.63
C ASP A 100 4.87 9.75 3.73
N PRO A 101 5.48 10.88 4.13
CA PRO A 101 4.85 12.20 4.12
C PRO A 101 4.48 12.67 2.73
N VAL A 102 5.40 12.45 1.79
CA VAL A 102 5.26 12.87 0.40
C VAL A 102 4.16 12.06 -0.28
N LEU A 103 3.96 10.79 0.10
CA LEU A 103 2.80 9.98 -0.33
C LEU A 103 1.48 10.37 0.34
N GLY A 104 1.53 10.72 1.63
CA GLY A 104 0.33 10.98 2.42
C GLY A 104 -0.41 12.26 2.00
N ARG A 105 0.34 13.32 1.65
CA ARG A 105 -0.24 14.64 1.32
C ARG A 105 -1.04 14.67 0.01
N PRO A 106 -0.54 14.14 -1.13
CA PRO A 106 -1.32 14.06 -2.36
C PRO A 106 -2.58 13.23 -2.19
N LEU A 107 -2.52 12.11 -1.45
CA LEU A 107 -3.68 11.28 -1.16
C LEU A 107 -4.74 12.06 -0.37
N THR A 108 -4.36 12.74 0.72
CA THR A 108 -5.31 13.55 1.51
C THR A 108 -5.86 14.72 0.71
N GLY A 109 -5.02 15.41 -0.07
CA GLY A 109 -5.46 16.51 -0.94
C GLY A 109 -6.44 16.05 -2.02
N TRP A 110 -6.20 14.89 -2.63
CA TRP A 110 -7.14 14.30 -3.59
C TRP A 110 -8.47 13.95 -2.91
N MET A 111 -8.42 13.36 -1.71
CA MET A 111 -9.62 13.02 -0.94
C MET A 111 -10.45 14.28 -0.60
N GLU A 112 -9.81 15.35 -0.15
CA GLU A 112 -10.47 16.64 0.11
C GLU A 112 -11.12 17.23 -1.15
N ALA A 113 -10.39 17.28 -2.27
CA ALA A 113 -10.89 17.80 -3.54
C ALA A 113 -12.10 17.00 -4.08
N ASN A 114 -12.23 15.74 -3.68
CA ASN A 114 -13.34 14.86 -4.04
C ASN A 114 -14.43 14.77 -2.94
N GLY A 115 -14.46 15.73 -2.00
CA GLY A 115 -15.52 15.85 -0.99
C GLY A 115 -15.40 14.89 0.19
N ARG A 116 -14.20 14.33 0.44
CA ARG A 116 -13.97 13.28 1.45
C ARG A 116 -13.04 13.74 2.59
N GLY A 117 -12.95 15.04 2.84
CA GLY A 117 -11.90 15.63 3.69
C GLY A 117 -12.01 15.40 5.21
N SER A 118 -13.20 15.10 5.76
CA SER A 118 -13.37 15.04 7.23
C SER A 118 -12.47 14.00 7.95
N PRO A 119 -12.16 12.82 7.38
CA PRO A 119 -11.20 11.87 7.96
C PRO A 119 -9.73 12.16 7.62
N CYS A 120 -9.44 13.07 6.67
CA CYS A 120 -8.10 13.26 6.10
C CYS A 120 -7.19 14.14 6.95
N ASN A 121 -7.75 15.08 7.72
CA ASN A 121 -6.96 16.02 8.54
C ASN A 121 -6.07 15.35 9.60
N GLY A 122 -6.51 14.20 10.13
CA GLY A 122 -5.75 13.44 11.13
C GLY A 122 -4.75 12.45 10.53
N TYR A 123 -4.78 12.24 9.21
CA TYR A 123 -4.03 11.17 8.56
C TYR A 123 -2.50 11.37 8.64
N PRO A 124 -1.93 12.55 8.35
CA PRO A 124 -0.50 12.78 8.54
C PRO A 124 -0.05 12.57 9.99
N GLY A 125 -0.80 13.11 10.96
CA GLY A 125 -0.49 12.94 12.39
C GLY A 125 -0.56 11.49 12.85
N MET A 126 -1.50 10.70 12.29
CA MET A 126 -1.55 9.26 12.51
C MET A 126 -0.30 8.56 11.96
N LEU A 127 0.15 8.89 10.74
CA LEU A 127 1.37 8.33 10.17
C LEU A 127 2.60 8.68 11.04
N GLU A 128 2.72 9.93 11.50
CA GLU A 128 3.80 10.37 12.38
C GLU A 128 3.82 9.58 13.70
N SER A 129 2.65 9.42 14.32
CA SER A 129 2.51 8.67 15.56
C SER A 129 2.82 7.18 15.38
N LEU A 130 2.46 6.59 14.23
CA LEU A 130 2.73 5.18 13.94
C LEU A 130 4.21 4.95 13.66
N ALA A 131 4.88 5.84 12.92
CA ALA A 131 6.31 5.77 12.72
C ALA A 131 7.02 5.77 14.08
N GLY A 132 6.92 6.83 14.89
CA GLY A 132 7.38 6.86 16.29
C GLY A 132 8.87 6.62 16.56
N HIS A 133 9.65 6.11 15.60
CA HIS A 133 11.07 5.77 15.71
C HIS A 133 11.91 6.35 14.55
N LEU A 134 11.27 7.00 13.59
CA LEU A 134 11.88 7.77 12.51
C LEU A 134 11.14 9.10 12.42
N THR A 135 11.82 10.16 11.99
CA THR A 135 11.10 11.27 11.36
C THR A 135 10.66 10.77 9.98
N LEU A 136 9.41 11.06 9.61
CA LEU A 136 8.81 10.44 8.44
C LEU A 136 9.54 10.78 7.11
N ASP A 137 10.36 11.83 7.10
CA ASP A 137 11.24 12.24 6.00
C ASP A 137 12.51 11.37 5.84
N GLN A 138 12.84 10.55 6.84
CA GLN A 138 14.02 9.67 6.86
C GLN A 138 13.73 8.23 6.42
N GLY A 139 12.46 7.89 6.13
CA GLY A 139 12.07 6.51 5.84
C GLY A 139 10.91 6.37 4.87
N LYS A 140 10.80 5.17 4.30
CA LYS A 140 9.70 4.72 3.45
C LYS A 140 9.27 3.31 3.85
N GLY A 141 7.97 3.06 3.83
CA GLY A 141 7.41 1.71 3.99
C GLY A 141 6.33 1.60 5.05
N LEU A 142 6.01 2.69 5.76
CA LEU A 142 4.85 2.73 6.63
C LEU A 142 3.58 2.59 5.81
N GLN A 143 3.47 3.22 4.64
CA GLN A 143 2.40 2.96 3.67
C GLN A 143 2.87 1.94 2.64
N THR A 144 2.37 0.72 2.73
CA THR A 144 2.78 -0.38 1.83
C THR A 144 1.95 -0.40 0.55
N TYR A 145 0.64 -0.14 0.66
CA TYR A 145 -0.26 -0.04 -0.48
C TYR A 145 -1.33 1.01 -0.25
N VAL A 146 -1.76 1.68 -1.31
CA VAL A 146 -3.08 2.31 -1.36
C VAL A 146 -3.96 1.47 -2.28
N SER A 147 -5.14 1.07 -1.81
CA SER A 147 -6.10 0.33 -2.62
C SER A 147 -7.33 1.14 -2.92
N CYS A 148 -7.92 0.86 -4.09
CA CYS A 148 -9.15 1.46 -4.54
C CYS A 148 -10.11 0.37 -5.04
N LEU A 149 -11.26 0.26 -4.41
CA LEU A 149 -12.36 -0.64 -4.79
C LEU A 149 -13.47 0.17 -5.44
N PHE A 150 -13.94 -0.26 -6.61
CA PHE A 150 -15.13 0.33 -7.19
C PHE A 150 -16.40 -0.27 -6.57
N LYS A 151 -17.23 0.56 -5.94
CA LYS A 151 -18.48 0.15 -5.32
C LYS A 151 -19.59 1.15 -5.63
N GLU A 152 -20.59 0.70 -6.39
CA GLU A 152 -21.86 1.42 -6.56
C GLU A 152 -21.69 2.87 -7.08
N GLY A 153 -20.73 3.09 -7.99
CA GLY A 153 -20.48 4.43 -8.54
C GLY A 153 -19.44 5.24 -7.78
N GLU A 154 -18.98 4.75 -6.63
CA GLU A 154 -17.98 5.42 -5.79
C GLU A 154 -16.70 4.60 -5.64
N LEU A 155 -15.60 5.30 -5.33
CA LEU A 155 -14.35 4.68 -4.93
C LEU A 155 -14.36 4.40 -3.43
N ASP A 156 -13.96 3.22 -3.00
CA ASP A 156 -13.66 2.88 -1.61
C ASP A 156 -12.15 2.75 -1.48
N ILE A 157 -11.54 3.68 -0.73
CA ILE A 157 -10.09 3.88 -0.69
C ILE A 157 -9.57 3.43 0.68
N ALA A 158 -8.55 2.59 0.68
CA ALA A 158 -7.94 2.09 1.90
C ALA A 158 -6.42 2.06 1.79
N THR A 159 -5.74 2.59 2.80
CA THR A 159 -4.28 2.47 2.94
C THR A 159 -3.91 1.29 3.82
N TYR A 160 -2.92 0.52 3.39
CA TYR A 160 -2.33 -0.59 4.15
C TYR A 160 -1.05 -0.10 4.80
N LEU A 161 -1.00 -0.22 6.12
CA LEU A 161 0.12 0.25 6.91
C LEU A 161 1.03 -0.92 7.30
N GLY A 162 2.32 -0.77 7.06
CA GLY A 162 3.36 -1.68 7.52
C GLY A 162 3.54 -1.52 9.02
N ALA A 163 3.52 -2.63 9.77
CA ALA A 163 3.67 -2.57 11.22
C ALA A 163 5.08 -2.15 11.68
N GLU A 164 6.08 -2.30 10.80
CA GLU A 164 7.50 -2.00 11.07
C GLU A 164 8.02 -2.59 12.39
N ALA A 165 7.43 -3.69 12.87
CA ALA A 165 7.67 -4.23 14.21
C ALA A 165 9.13 -4.62 14.45
N PHE A 166 9.85 -4.99 13.39
CA PHE A 166 11.27 -5.38 13.42
C PHE A 166 12.20 -4.29 12.88
N HIS A 167 11.72 -3.07 12.65
CA HIS A 167 12.57 -2.01 12.17
C HIS A 167 13.67 -1.70 13.21
N PRO A 168 14.95 -1.56 12.82
CA PRO A 168 16.05 -1.36 13.77
C PRO A 168 15.83 -0.19 14.74
N GLY A 169 15.20 0.89 14.28
CA GLY A 169 14.88 2.05 15.14
C GLY A 169 13.89 1.73 16.27
N ARG A 170 13.06 0.69 16.15
CA ARG A 170 12.18 0.22 17.25
C ARG A 170 12.89 -0.69 18.25
N LEU A 171 13.96 -1.35 17.83
CA LEU A 171 14.74 -2.25 18.70
C LEU A 171 15.75 -1.48 19.57
N ALA A 172 16.14 -0.28 19.14
CA ALA A 172 17.08 0.58 19.85
C ALA A 172 16.48 1.24 21.11
N SER A 173 15.15 1.31 21.25
CA SER A 173 14.48 2.07 22.32
C SER A 173 14.28 1.31 23.64
N THR A 174 14.68 0.03 23.76
CA THR A 174 14.42 -0.80 24.95
C THR A 174 15.61 -1.04 25.90
N VAL A 175 16.75 -0.35 25.76
CA VAL A 175 17.86 -0.52 26.72
C VAL A 175 17.79 0.53 27.83
N GLY A 176 16.96 0.27 28.84
CA GLY A 176 17.18 0.83 30.19
C GLY A 176 18.37 0.11 30.87
N PRO A 177 18.99 0.69 31.92
CA PRO A 177 20.31 0.25 32.43
C PRO A 177 20.35 -1.16 33.06
N TRP A 178 19.24 -1.90 33.11
CA TRP A 178 19.09 -3.08 33.97
C TRP A 178 18.77 -4.39 33.26
N LEU A 179 18.81 -4.44 31.92
CA LEU A 179 18.58 -5.69 31.19
C LEU A 179 19.74 -5.97 30.23
N THR A 180 20.78 -6.60 30.77
CA THR A 180 21.79 -7.32 29.98
C THR A 180 21.11 -8.44 29.20
N LYS A 181 21.22 -8.38 27.87
CA LYS A 181 20.68 -9.38 26.93
C LYS A 181 21.22 -10.78 27.24
N SER A 182 20.36 -11.72 27.62
CA SER A 182 20.55 -13.13 27.26
C SER A 182 19.96 -13.32 25.85
N PRO A 183 20.72 -13.84 24.87
CA PRO A 183 20.25 -14.00 23.50
C PRO A 183 19.44 -15.30 23.40
N THR A 184 18.21 -15.29 23.91
CA THR A 184 17.23 -16.31 23.55
C THR A 184 16.46 -15.82 22.34
N LEU A 185 16.96 -16.19 21.16
CA LEU A 185 16.21 -16.58 19.95
C LEU A 185 17.25 -16.68 18.83
N ARG A 186 17.92 -17.84 18.74
CA ARG A 186 18.71 -18.20 17.56
C ARG A 186 17.75 -18.58 16.44
N LEU A 187 18.03 -18.07 15.25
CA LEU A 187 17.28 -18.24 13.99
C LEU A 187 17.26 -19.69 13.47
N GLU A 188 17.87 -20.65 14.17
CA GLU A 188 18.17 -22.00 13.67
C GLU A 188 17.08 -23.06 13.93
N TYR A 189 15.91 -22.68 14.45
CA TYR A 189 14.84 -23.64 14.81
C TYR A 189 13.59 -23.60 13.92
N TRP A 190 13.70 -23.04 12.72
CA TRP A 190 12.61 -23.09 11.74
C TRP A 190 13.11 -23.61 10.40
N TYR A 191 13.48 -24.89 10.33
CA TYR A 191 13.28 -25.80 9.19
C TYR A 191 13.41 -27.25 9.66
#